data_AF-A0A4Y2HL36-F1
#
_entry.id   AF-A0A4Y2HL36-F1
#
_cell.length_a   1.000
_cell.length_b   1.000
_cell.length_c   1.000
_cell.angle_alpha   90.00
_cell.angle_beta   90.00
_cell.angle_gamma   90.00
#
_symmetry.space_group_name_H-M   'P 1'
#
loop_
_entity.id
_entity.type
_entity.pdbx_description
1 polymer ?
#
loop_
_entity_poly.entity_id
_entity_poly.type
_entity_poly.pdbx_seq_one_letter_code
_entity_poly.pdbx_strand_id
1 'polypeptide(L)'
;MERKKRVLKRLSAEEQRLKKLKRIQKSVKQWRTWTWASKNRLEFATVHWDGKLLPAITRNKKVDRLPVIISANGQEHLLGVPQLASCSGDNMAAAIYNLLAETKLLDTVQALCCDTTLSNTGRIKGACVLLERKLGKDLIYLPCRHPIYELVLKSAFEACIAMSS
;
A
#
# COMPACT_ATOMS: atom_id res chain seq x y z
N MET A 1 -50.37 12.16 -13.68
CA MET A 1 -49.17 12.81 -13.10
C MET A 1 -48.38 11.78 -12.32
N GLU A 2 -47.37 11.19 -12.94
CA GLU A 2 -46.68 10.00 -12.46
C GLU A 2 -45.38 10.37 -11.73
N ARG A 3 -45.35 10.18 -10.41
CA ARG A 3 -44.18 10.42 -9.56
C ARG A 3 -43.11 9.37 -9.86
N LYS A 4 -42.09 9.73 -10.66
CA LYS A 4 -40.87 8.93 -10.83
C LYS A 4 -40.13 8.77 -9.49
N LYS A 5 -40.36 7.65 -8.80
CA LYS A 5 -39.50 7.20 -7.69
C LYS A 5 -38.13 6.81 -8.26
N ARG A 6 -37.11 7.65 -8.06
CA ARG A 6 -35.71 7.28 -8.26
C ARG A 6 -35.33 6.22 -7.23
N VAL A 7 -35.36 4.96 -7.63
CA VAL A 7 -34.70 3.88 -6.87
C VAL A 7 -33.20 4.05 -7.07
N LEU A 8 -32.49 4.55 -6.05
CA LEU A 8 -31.03 4.45 -6.00
C LEU A 8 -30.66 2.97 -5.92
N LYS A 9 -30.23 2.39 -7.04
CA LYS A 9 -29.64 1.05 -7.07
C LYS A 9 -28.40 1.08 -6.16
N ARG A 10 -28.48 0.44 -4.99
CA ARG A 10 -27.32 0.17 -4.14
C ARG A 10 -26.37 -0.70 -4.96
N LEU A 11 -25.24 -0.12 -5.33
CA LEU A 11 -24.16 -0.84 -5.99
C LEU A 11 -23.60 -1.88 -5.04
N SER A 12 -23.15 -3.02 -5.57
CA SER A 12 -22.47 -4.02 -4.74
C SER A 12 -21.18 -3.42 -4.15
N ALA A 13 -20.70 -3.96 -3.03
CA ALA A 13 -19.44 -3.51 -2.41
C ALA A 13 -18.28 -3.55 -3.42
N GLU A 14 -18.29 -4.52 -4.33
CA GLU A 14 -17.30 -4.68 -5.39
C GLU A 14 -17.40 -3.58 -6.47
N GLU A 15 -18.60 -3.22 -6.91
CA GLU A 15 -18.80 -2.10 -7.85
C GLU A 15 -18.42 -0.76 -7.23
N GLN A 16 -18.70 -0.57 -5.94
CA GLN A 16 -18.25 0.61 -5.19
C GLN A 16 -16.73 0.66 -5.08
N ARG A 17 -16.10 -0.49 -4.79
CA ARG A 17 -14.63 -0.63 -4.75
C ARG A 17 -14.02 -0.35 -6.12
N LEU A 18 -14.57 -0.88 -7.21
CA LEU A 18 -14.10 -0.62 -8.58
C LEU A 18 -14.28 0.85 -8.98
N LYS A 19 -15.38 1.49 -8.60
CA LYS A 19 -15.58 2.94 -8.83
C LYS A 19 -14.58 3.77 -8.04
N LYS A 20 -14.31 3.40 -6.78
CA LYS A 20 -13.27 4.04 -5.95
C LYS A 20 -11.89 3.84 -6.55
N LEU A 21 -11.54 2.62 -6.96
CA LEU A 21 -10.26 2.30 -7.62
C LEU A 21 -10.08 3.08 -8.92
N LYS A 22 -11.10 3.18 -9.77
CA LYS A 22 -11.06 3.99 -11.01
C LYS A 22 -10.88 5.47 -10.72
N ARG A 23 -11.49 6.00 -9.65
CA ARG A 23 -11.28 7.39 -9.18
C ARG A 23 -9.86 7.61 -8.67
N ILE A 24 -9.34 6.70 -7.85
CA ILE A 24 -7.96 6.73 -7.35
C ILE A 24 -6.99 6.66 -8.54
N GLN A 25 -7.18 5.73 -9.48
CA GLN A 25 -6.36 5.59 -10.68
C GLN A 25 -6.37 6.85 -11.56
N LYS A 26 -7.54 7.48 -11.74
CA LYS A 26 -7.66 8.74 -12.48
C LYS A 26 -6.97 9.90 -11.75
N SER A 27 -7.08 9.95 -10.43
CA SER A 27 -6.36 10.91 -9.58
C SER A 27 -4.85 10.72 -9.74
N VAL A 28 -4.33 9.50 -9.52
CA VAL A 28 -2.91 9.13 -9.62
C VAL A 28 -2.27 9.55 -10.96
N LYS A 29 -2.98 9.39 -12.09
CA LYS A 29 -2.45 9.81 -13.41
C LYS A 29 -2.24 11.32 -13.57
N GLN A 30 -2.84 12.15 -12.72
CA GLN A 30 -2.83 13.60 -12.85
C GLN A 30 -1.69 14.26 -12.04
N TRP A 31 -1.00 13.52 -11.17
CA TRP A 31 0.02 14.07 -10.27
C TRP A 31 1.42 13.97 -10.90
N ARG A 32 1.93 15.08 -11.45
CA ARG A 32 3.36 15.24 -11.74
C ARG A 32 4.08 15.56 -10.42
N THR A 33 5.12 14.79 -10.11
CA THR A 33 5.67 14.52 -8.77
C THR A 33 6.64 15.58 -8.20
N TRP A 34 6.80 16.76 -8.79
CA TRP A 34 7.87 17.70 -8.39
C TRP A 34 7.44 18.90 -7.52
N THR A 35 6.15 19.21 -7.42
CA THR A 35 5.66 20.44 -6.75
C THR A 35 5.15 20.25 -5.32
N TRP A 36 4.91 19.02 -4.84
CA TRP A 36 4.34 18.80 -3.51
C TRP A 36 5.38 18.75 -2.40
N ALA A 37 6.45 17.96 -2.58
CA ALA A 37 7.52 17.83 -1.58
C ALA A 37 8.30 19.14 -1.35
N SER A 38 8.36 20.02 -2.36
CA SER A 38 9.04 21.32 -2.27
C SER A 38 8.20 22.41 -1.57
N LYS A 39 6.87 22.24 -1.48
CA LYS A 39 5.96 23.22 -0.85
C LYS A 39 5.59 22.92 0.59
N ASN A 40 5.72 21.66 1.03
CA ASN A 40 5.39 21.26 2.39
C ASN A 40 6.67 20.79 3.08
N ARG A 41 7.07 21.44 4.17
CA ARG A 41 8.06 20.87 5.09
C ARG A 41 7.37 19.67 5.76
N LEU A 42 7.60 18.48 5.23
CA LEU A 42 7.05 17.25 5.76
C LEU A 42 7.80 16.91 7.04
N GLU A 43 7.14 17.09 8.19
CA GLU A 43 7.75 16.79 9.49
C GLU A 43 7.69 15.30 9.82
N PHE A 44 6.70 14.57 9.28
CA PHE A 44 6.53 13.13 9.48
C PHE A 44 5.86 12.50 8.25
N ALA A 45 6.42 11.39 7.77
CA ALA A 45 5.81 10.61 6.71
C ALA A 45 5.90 9.10 6.95
N THR A 46 4.83 8.42 6.53
CA THR A 46 4.74 6.96 6.53
C THR A 46 4.88 6.45 5.10
N VAL A 47 5.74 5.46 4.87
CA VAL A 47 5.82 4.74 3.59
C VAL A 47 4.96 3.49 3.67
N HIS A 48 4.11 3.30 2.67
CA HIS A 48 3.20 2.18 2.53
C HIS A 48 3.55 1.36 1.29
N TRP A 49 3.55 0.04 1.40
CA TRP A 49 3.67 -0.86 0.26
C TRP A 49 2.90 -2.16 0.46
N ASP A 50 2.51 -2.77 -0.66
CA ASP A 50 1.86 -4.09 -0.72
C ASP A 50 2.17 -4.74 -2.09
N GLY A 51 3.01 -5.77 -2.08
CA GLY A 51 3.48 -6.42 -3.30
C GLY A 51 2.35 -7.14 -4.04
N LYS A 52 2.28 -6.98 -5.36
CA LYS A 52 1.24 -7.62 -6.16
C LYS A 52 1.76 -8.17 -7.49
N LEU A 53 1.37 -9.41 -7.76
CA LEU A 53 1.64 -10.08 -9.03
C LEU A 53 0.68 -9.55 -10.11
N LEU A 54 1.19 -8.80 -11.09
CA LEU A 54 0.42 -8.15 -12.15
C LEU A 54 0.89 -8.56 -13.55
N PRO A 55 0.03 -8.51 -14.59
CA PRO A 55 0.46 -8.79 -15.96
C PRO A 55 1.59 -7.85 -16.41
N ALA A 56 2.59 -8.40 -17.09
CA ALA A 56 3.59 -7.62 -17.80
C ALA A 56 2.96 -6.86 -18.97
N ILE A 57 3.57 -5.73 -19.37
CA ILE A 57 3.14 -4.97 -20.55
C ILE A 57 3.41 -5.78 -21.83
N THR A 58 4.46 -6.61 -21.82
CA THR A 58 4.90 -7.45 -22.93
C THR A 58 4.70 -8.93 -22.60
N ARG A 59 3.74 -9.57 -23.31
CA ARG A 59 3.37 -11.02 -23.26
C ARG A 59 2.82 -11.55 -21.93
N ASN A 60 2.15 -12.73 -22.00
CA ASN A 60 1.45 -13.52 -20.97
C ASN A 60 2.28 -13.93 -19.71
N LYS A 61 3.18 -13.09 -19.22
CA LYS A 61 3.92 -13.30 -17.98
C LYS A 61 3.36 -12.38 -16.90
N LYS A 62 3.29 -12.89 -15.68
CA LYS A 62 3.03 -12.05 -14.51
C LYS A 62 4.37 -11.62 -13.90
N VAL A 63 4.42 -10.38 -13.42
CA VAL A 63 5.60 -9.79 -12.80
C VAL A 63 5.20 -9.20 -11.46
N ASP A 64 6.10 -9.28 -10.49
CA ASP A 64 5.93 -8.63 -9.22
C ASP A 64 5.98 -7.12 -9.40
N ARG A 65 4.99 -6.43 -8.88
CA ARG A 65 4.91 -4.96 -8.86
C ARG A 65 4.69 -4.49 -7.45
N LEU A 66 5.44 -3.45 -7.07
CA LEU A 66 5.41 -2.91 -5.72
C LEU A 66 4.89 -1.47 -5.77
N PRO A 67 3.59 -1.21 -5.55
CA PRO A 67 3.13 0.15 -5.30
C PRO A 67 3.78 0.70 -4.02
N VAL A 68 4.42 1.86 -4.12
CA VAL A 68 5.01 2.57 -2.98
C VAL A 68 4.32 3.91 -2.84
N ILE A 69 3.65 4.09 -1.71
CA ILE A 69 2.85 5.27 -1.39
C ILE A 69 3.48 5.96 -0.17
N ILE A 70 3.51 7.29 -0.18
CA ILE A 70 3.86 8.08 1.01
C ILE A 70 2.61 8.77 1.54
N SER A 71 2.42 8.70 2.85
CA SER A 71 1.35 9.39 3.55
C SER A 71 1.93 10.44 4.47
N ALA A 72 1.52 11.69 4.30
CA ALA A 72 1.91 12.80 5.17
C ALA A 72 0.87 13.92 5.12
N ASN A 73 0.70 14.66 6.22
CA ASN A 73 -0.25 15.78 6.33
C ASN A 73 -1.68 15.43 5.88
N GLY A 74 -2.14 14.21 6.18
CA GLY A 74 -3.47 13.72 5.81
C GLY A 74 -3.66 13.43 4.31
N GLN A 75 -2.58 13.43 3.52
CA GLN A 75 -2.60 13.12 2.09
C GLN A 75 -1.76 11.87 1.79
N GLU A 76 -2.15 11.15 0.73
CA GLU A 76 -1.43 9.98 0.23
C GLU A 76 -0.97 10.24 -1.21
N HIS A 77 0.30 9.92 -1.50
CA HIS A 77 0.90 10.13 -2.81
C HIS A 77 1.61 8.86 -3.28
N LEU A 78 1.29 8.41 -4.50
CA LEU A 78 2.01 7.31 -5.13
C LEU A 78 3.38 7.81 -5.61
N LEU A 79 4.45 7.25 -5.07
CA LEU A 79 5.82 7.53 -5.52
C LEU A 79 6.15 6.74 -6.80
N GLY A 80 5.69 5.49 -6.87
CA GLY A 80 5.93 4.63 -8.02
C GLY A 80 5.32 3.24 -7.90
N VAL A 81 5.42 2.47 -8.98
CA VAL A 81 5.05 1.05 -9.04
C VAL A 81 6.16 0.24 -9.73
N PRO A 82 7.36 0.18 -9.14
CA PRO A 82 8.49 -0.56 -9.70
C PRO A 82 8.12 -2.02 -9.95
N GLN A 83 8.60 -2.54 -11.07
CA GLN A 83 8.60 -3.96 -11.35
C GLN A 83 9.80 -4.59 -10.62
N LEU A 84 9.56 -5.67 -9.89
CA LEU A 84 10.59 -6.39 -9.16
C LEU A 84 10.91 -7.71 -9.85
N ALA A 85 12.15 -8.19 -9.67
CA ALA A 85 12.50 -9.57 -10.02
C ALA A 85 11.75 -10.58 -9.13
N SER A 86 11.53 -10.22 -7.86
CA SER A 86 10.66 -10.92 -6.92
C SER A 86 10.23 -10.00 -5.77
N CYS A 87 9.10 -10.29 -5.12
CA CYS A 87 8.68 -9.65 -3.85
C CYS A 87 9.47 -10.14 -2.61
N SER A 88 10.77 -10.41 -2.75
CA SER A 88 11.66 -10.66 -1.60
C SER A 88 11.92 -9.35 -0.84
N GLY A 89 12.21 -9.43 0.47
CA GLY A 89 12.50 -8.25 1.28
C GLY A 89 13.65 -7.39 0.76
N ASP A 90 14.72 -8.00 0.24
CA ASP A 90 15.85 -7.30 -0.37
C ASP A 90 15.44 -6.44 -1.57
N ASN A 91 14.74 -7.05 -2.54
CA ASN A 91 14.25 -6.35 -3.73
C ASN A 91 13.25 -5.25 -3.39
N MET A 92 12.36 -5.49 -2.42
CA MET A 92 11.39 -4.48 -1.98
C MET A 92 12.09 -3.30 -1.30
N ALA A 93 12.99 -3.56 -0.34
CA ALA A 93 13.73 -2.51 0.35
C ALA A 93 14.59 -1.68 -0.60
N ALA A 94 15.25 -2.31 -1.57
CA ALA A 94 16.03 -1.60 -2.58
C ALA A 94 15.16 -0.70 -3.46
N ALA A 95 14.02 -1.20 -3.94
CA ALA A 95 13.10 -0.43 -4.77
C ALA A 95 12.49 0.77 -4.02
N ILE A 96 12.09 0.56 -2.76
CA ILE A 96 11.56 1.63 -1.90
C ILE A 96 12.65 2.68 -1.65
N TYR A 97 13.85 2.27 -1.27
CA TYR A 97 14.97 3.19 -1.02
C TYR A 97 15.27 4.06 -2.25
N ASN A 98 15.33 3.45 -3.44
CA ASN A 98 15.61 4.19 -4.68
C ASN A 98 14.52 5.24 -4.96
N LEU A 99 13.24 4.89 -4.82
CA LEU A 99 12.14 5.85 -4.98
C LEU A 99 12.22 7.00 -3.96
N LEU A 100 12.55 6.70 -2.71
CA LEU A 100 12.72 7.73 -1.68
C LEU A 100 13.92 8.64 -1.97
N ALA A 101 15.01 8.11 -2.50
CA ALA A 101 16.19 8.88 -2.90
C ALA A 101 15.87 9.80 -4.09
N GLU A 102 15.24 9.26 -5.14
CA GLU A 102 14.82 10.01 -6.33
C GLU A 102 13.86 11.16 -5.98
N THR A 103 13.01 10.95 -4.98
CA THR A 103 12.03 11.94 -4.51
C THR A 103 12.53 12.83 -3.39
N LYS A 104 13.77 12.63 -2.91
CA LYS A 104 14.40 13.36 -1.79
C LYS A 104 13.61 13.28 -0.48
N LEU A 105 13.08 12.10 -0.16
CA LEU A 105 12.24 11.84 1.01
C LEU A 105 12.91 10.94 2.06
N LEU A 106 14.19 10.58 1.87
CA LEU A 106 14.93 9.69 2.79
C LEU A 106 14.88 10.19 4.23
N ASP A 107 15.12 11.48 4.46
CA ASP A 107 15.16 12.08 5.80
C ASP A 107 13.77 12.26 6.41
N THR A 108 12.73 12.38 5.59
CA THR A 108 11.35 12.63 6.00
C THR A 108 10.67 11.39 6.59
N VAL A 109 10.97 10.21 6.04
CA VAL A 109 10.29 8.96 6.42
C VAL A 109 10.61 8.58 7.86
N GLN A 110 9.58 8.31 8.64
CA GLN A 110 9.70 7.92 10.06
C GLN A 110 8.88 6.67 10.39
N ALA A 111 7.98 6.25 9.49
CA ALA A 111 7.19 5.06 9.70
C ALA A 111 7.05 4.23 8.43
N LEU A 112 6.82 2.94 8.63
CA LEU A 112 6.67 1.91 7.61
C LEU A 112 5.35 1.19 7.81
N CYS A 113 4.60 0.98 6.73
CA CYS A 113 3.32 0.30 6.77
C CYS A 113 3.19 -0.74 5.66
N CYS A 114 3.11 -2.00 6.07
CA CYS A 114 2.98 -3.15 5.18
C CYS A 114 2.22 -4.28 5.88
N ASP A 115 1.85 -5.31 5.13
CA ASP A 115 1.37 -6.57 5.68
C ASP A 115 2.47 -7.30 6.48
N THR A 116 2.05 -8.17 7.41
CA THR A 116 2.92 -8.85 8.37
C THR A 116 3.50 -10.16 7.83
N THR A 117 3.82 -10.23 6.54
CA THR A 117 4.49 -11.39 5.95
C THR A 117 5.98 -11.41 6.29
N LEU A 118 6.60 -12.60 6.24
CA LEU A 118 8.03 -12.78 6.53
C LEU A 118 8.94 -11.97 5.59
N SER A 119 8.54 -11.81 4.32
CA SER A 119 9.28 -11.00 3.35
C SER A 119 9.31 -9.52 3.71
N ASN A 120 8.30 -9.02 4.41
CA ASN A 120 8.23 -7.64 4.87
C ASN A 120 8.84 -7.44 6.27
N THR A 121 8.47 -8.29 7.22
CA THR A 121 8.75 -8.09 8.66
C THR A 121 9.75 -9.07 9.24
N GLY A 122 10.33 -9.96 8.42
CA GLY A 122 11.31 -10.94 8.87
C GLY A 122 12.54 -10.28 9.51
N ARG A 123 12.99 -10.83 10.65
CA ARG A 123 14.04 -10.26 11.50
C ARG A 123 15.38 -9.99 10.78
N ILE A 124 15.71 -10.78 9.76
CA ILE A 124 17.02 -10.72 9.07
C ILE A 124 16.89 -10.13 7.66
N LYS A 125 15.93 -10.64 6.88
CA LYS A 125 15.73 -10.31 5.46
C LYS A 125 14.37 -9.67 5.17
N GLY A 126 13.67 -9.19 6.19
CA GLY A 126 12.44 -8.44 6.00
C GLY A 126 12.71 -7.07 5.39
N ALA A 127 11.86 -6.64 4.47
CA ALA A 127 11.96 -5.33 3.83
C ALA A 127 12.08 -4.18 4.85
N CYS A 128 11.34 -4.21 5.96
CA CYS A 128 11.39 -3.16 6.98
C CYS A 128 12.79 -3.06 7.61
N VAL A 129 13.35 -4.18 8.07
CA VAL A 129 14.67 -4.25 8.71
C VAL A 129 15.76 -3.81 7.74
N LEU A 130 15.66 -4.24 6.49
CA LEU A 130 16.64 -3.87 5.46
C LEU A 130 16.55 -2.39 5.08
N LEU A 131 15.34 -1.82 5.09
CA LEU A 131 15.13 -0.41 4.80
C LEU A 131 15.63 0.51 5.93
N GLU A 132 15.40 0.16 7.20
CA GLU A 132 16.01 0.85 8.35
C GLU A 132 17.54 0.88 8.25
N ARG A 133 18.15 -0.28 7.97
CA ARG A 133 19.61 -0.38 7.78
C ARG A 133 20.10 0.50 6.63
N LYS A 134 19.37 0.56 5.52
CA LYS A 134 19.70 1.41 4.36
C LYS A 134 19.58 2.90 4.69
N LEU A 135 18.59 3.27 5.50
CA LEU A 135 18.35 4.66 5.90
C LEU A 135 19.23 5.09 7.08
N GLY A 136 19.84 4.14 7.80
CA GLY A 136 20.68 4.43 8.96
C GLY A 136 19.92 5.01 10.15
N LYS A 137 18.62 4.71 10.27
CA LYS A 137 17.75 5.21 11.34
C LYS A 137 16.66 4.21 11.72
N ASP A 138 16.23 4.30 12.97
CA ASP A 138 15.09 3.54 13.48
C ASP A 138 13.77 4.11 12.94
N LEU A 139 12.84 3.23 12.60
CA LEU A 139 11.55 3.57 12.02
C LEU A 139 10.41 2.90 12.79
N ILE A 140 9.27 3.58 12.84
CA ILE A 140 8.06 3.05 13.48
C ILE A 140 7.39 2.06 12.53
N TYR A 141 7.14 0.84 13.00
CA TYR A 141 6.44 -0.17 12.22
C TYR A 141 4.94 -0.10 12.51
N LEU A 142 4.17 0.24 11.48
CA LEU A 142 2.72 0.33 11.50
C LEU A 142 2.15 -0.87 10.72
N PRO A 143 1.95 -2.04 11.35
CA PRO A 143 1.44 -3.21 10.63
C PRO A 143 0.08 -2.91 10.01
N CYS A 144 -0.15 -3.44 8.81
CA CYS A 144 -1.43 -3.34 8.13
C CYS A 144 -2.54 -3.92 9.02
N ARG A 145 -3.68 -3.23 9.13
CA ARG A 145 -4.82 -3.70 9.93
C ARG A 145 -5.65 -4.80 9.25
N HIS A 146 -5.45 -5.03 7.95
CA HIS A 146 -6.24 -6.02 7.22
C HIS A 146 -6.06 -7.45 7.76
N PRO A 147 -4.83 -7.97 7.98
CA PRO A 147 -4.63 -9.28 8.59
C PRO A 147 -5.25 -9.40 10.00
N ILE A 148 -5.23 -8.33 10.78
CA ILE A 148 -5.82 -8.30 12.13
C ILE A 148 -7.33 -8.50 12.04
N TYR A 149 -8.00 -7.77 11.16
CA TYR A 149 -9.45 -7.90 11.00
C TYR A 149 -9.86 -9.24 10.38
N GLU A 150 -9.04 -9.79 9.48
CA GLU A 150 -9.27 -11.13 8.92
C GLU A 150 -9.22 -12.20 10.02
N LEU A 151 -8.22 -12.14 10.91
CA LEU A 151 -8.11 -13.07 12.03
C LEU A 151 -9.31 -12.96 12.99
N VAL A 152 -9.68 -11.73 13.38
CA VAL A 152 -10.83 -11.49 14.26
C VAL A 152 -12.12 -12.03 13.64
N LEU A 153 -12.34 -11.79 12.34
CA LEU A 153 -13.50 -12.28 11.63
C LEU A 153 -13.52 -13.81 11.58
N LYS A 154 -12.38 -14.43 11.26
CA LYS A 154 -12.25 -15.89 11.22
C LYS A 154 -12.58 -16.51 12.57
N SER A 155 -11.99 -15.99 13.66
CA SER A 155 -12.26 -16.48 15.01
C SER A 155 -13.72 -16.31 15.42
N ALA A 156 -14.35 -15.18 15.09
CA ALA A 156 -15.77 -14.97 15.36
C ALA A 156 -16.64 -15.98 14.59
N PHE A 157 -16.33 -16.23 13.32
CA PHE A 157 -17.06 -17.19 12.50
C PHE A 157 -16.95 -18.63 13.03
N GLU A 158 -15.73 -19.07 13.36
CA GLU A 158 -15.47 -20.40 13.94
C GLU A 158 -16.21 -20.58 15.27
N ALA A 159 -16.21 -19.56 16.13
CA ALA A 159 -16.94 -19.59 17.41
C ALA A 159 -18.45 -19.73 17.22
N CYS A 160 -19.04 -19.00 16.25
CA CYS A 160 -20.46 -19.10 15.97
C CYS A 160 -20.87 -20.47 15.40
N ILE A 161 -20.02 -21.09 14.57
CA ILE A 161 -20.28 -22.44 14.04
C ILE A 161 -20.15 -23.50 15.13
N ALA A 162 -19.12 -23.42 15.98
CA ALA A 162 -18.93 -24.38 17.07
C ALA A 162 -20.05 -24.35 18.13
N MET A 163 -20.76 -23.22 18.26
CA MET A 163 -21.94 -23.10 19.12
C MET A 163 -23.24 -23.62 18.49
N SER A 164 -23.24 -23.91 17.19
CA SER A 164 -24.42 -24.38 16.46
C SER A 164 -24.36 -25.86 16.08
N SER A 165 -23.32 -26.56 16.56
CA SER A 165 -23.16 -28.02 16.56
C SER A 165 -23.33 -28.59 17.97
#